data_AF-A0A7Y4WGH4-F1
#
_entry.id   AF-A0A7Y4WGH4-F1
#
_cell.length_a   1.000
_cell.length_b   1.000
_cell.length_c   1.000
_cell.angle_alpha   90.00
_cell.angle_beta   90.00
_cell.angle_gamma   90.00
#
_symmetry.space_group_name_H-M   'P 1'
#
loop_
_entity.id
_entity.type
_entity.pdbx_description
1 polymer ?
#
loop_
_entity_poly.entity_id
_entity_poly.type
_entity_poly.pdbx_seq_one_letter_code
_entity_poly.pdbx_strand_id
1 'polypeptide(L)'
;MDALKGPLAVWAATGLSLLLVAAPHSVESQAASVPIPFTDVRPILESVRTDLVPLDLRRAPAEIEAAWPGWVSQQDAAIRGRVAAGDEDSLIHLLLFGTSFTKAPRASERDLAALVKTPVEGLRALRARIDDFAAGIASPGTNERLQFAKTLVGAKGIDPATPAGRQRLREYLDERTAQVGGSVVSSSVLDPAAALSDKLTVFRDRGLSADTSIFVDLGIERALDAMKAAGLLKAGMVRRVGIIGPGLDFTDKLEGYDFYPEQTIQPFALIDSLLRLDLAAATPLEVTAFDVSPRVLRHLETARGRARAGMQYSLVFPRNTERAWSAELVEYWQQLGNWIGAEAKQVVPPDSAGRVSVRGVAVRPPVVLSVTPVNLNIVTERVDVGAAGQFDLIVATNILLYYDVFEQSLAAVNIASMLRPGGFLLTNNRIFELPNSPLGGVGFTDSTYMSLPGIGDTGDRVIWYQKQ
;
A
#
# COMPACT_ATOMS: atom_id res chain seq x y z
N MET A 1 -29.66 -47.70 59.32
CA MET A 1 -30.08 -46.41 58.73
C MET A 1 -29.23 -45.27 59.28
N ASP A 2 -28.12 -44.88 58.68
CA ASP A 2 -27.05 -45.62 58.01
C ASP A 2 -25.83 -44.70 58.06
N ALA A 3 -24.76 -45.24 58.66
CA ALA A 3 -23.32 -44.99 58.52
C ALA A 3 -22.82 -43.70 57.84
N LEU A 4 -21.74 -43.03 58.26
CA LEU A 4 -20.85 -43.08 59.43
C LEU A 4 -19.91 -41.87 59.28
N LYS A 5 -19.63 -41.15 60.38
CA LYS A 5 -18.56 -40.14 60.47
C LYS A 5 -17.25 -40.81 60.90
N GLY A 6 -16.13 -40.38 60.31
CA GLY A 6 -14.76 -40.41 60.90
C GLY A 6 -13.77 -41.43 60.30
N PRO A 7 -12.47 -41.32 60.63
CA PRO A 7 -11.56 -40.24 60.19
C PRO A 7 -10.18 -40.73 59.67
N LEU A 8 -9.44 -39.78 59.06
CA LEU A 8 -7.97 -39.66 58.94
C LEU A 8 -7.15 -40.85 58.40
N ALA A 9 -6.60 -40.68 57.19
CA ALA A 9 -5.34 -41.30 56.78
C ALA A 9 -4.53 -40.36 55.87
N VAL A 10 -3.31 -40.06 56.31
CA VAL A 10 -2.26 -39.36 55.59
C VAL A 10 -1.79 -40.22 54.42
N TRP A 11 -1.75 -39.66 53.21
CA TRP A 11 -0.90 -40.15 52.13
C TRP A 11 -0.16 -38.96 51.50
N ALA A 12 1.16 -38.97 51.67
CA ALA A 12 2.10 -38.12 50.96
C ALA A 12 2.04 -38.45 49.46
N ALA A 13 1.67 -37.46 48.65
CA ALA A 13 1.81 -37.51 47.20
C ALA A 13 3.09 -36.76 46.82
N THR A 14 4.12 -37.54 46.49
CA THR A 14 5.32 -37.09 45.80
C THR A 14 4.94 -36.38 44.50
N GLY A 15 5.32 -35.10 44.39
CA GLY A 15 5.14 -34.29 43.21
C GLY A 15 6.00 -34.80 42.05
N LEU A 16 5.35 -35.15 40.95
CA LEU A 16 5.98 -35.30 39.65
C LEU A 16 5.70 -34.00 38.87
N SER A 17 6.59 -33.03 38.99
CA SER A 17 6.58 -31.83 38.15
C SER A 17 6.94 -32.25 36.72
N LEU A 18 5.95 -32.35 35.84
CA LEU A 18 6.18 -32.33 34.39
C LEU A 18 6.72 -30.94 34.03
N LEU A 19 8.04 -30.84 33.91
CA LEU A 19 8.69 -29.77 33.15
C LEU A 19 8.27 -29.94 31.68
N LEU A 20 7.22 -29.21 31.27
CA LEU A 20 7.05 -28.87 29.86
C LEU A 20 8.26 -28.03 29.47
N VAL A 21 9.24 -28.65 28.81
CA VAL A 21 10.25 -27.94 28.06
C VAL A 21 9.51 -27.25 26.92
N ALA A 22 9.21 -25.97 27.09
CA ALA A 22 8.78 -25.11 26.00
C ALA A 22 9.89 -25.17 24.94
N ALA A 23 9.59 -25.81 23.81
CA ALA A 23 10.48 -25.78 22.66
C ALA A 23 10.77 -24.30 22.34
N PRO A 24 12.05 -23.93 22.12
CA PRO A 24 12.37 -22.57 21.70
C PRO A 24 11.60 -22.33 20.40
N HIS A 25 10.73 -21.33 20.43
CA HIS A 25 10.05 -20.86 19.23
C HIS A 25 11.17 -20.50 18.26
N SER A 26 11.21 -21.20 17.12
CA SER A 26 12.11 -20.86 16.03
C SER A 26 11.88 -19.39 15.72
N VAL A 27 12.89 -18.57 16.01
CA VAL A 27 12.98 -17.22 15.46
C VAL A 27 13.03 -17.46 13.96
N GLU A 28 11.89 -17.27 13.30
CA GLU A 28 11.81 -17.20 11.85
C GLU A 28 12.83 -16.16 11.43
N SER A 29 13.94 -16.62 10.84
CA SER A 29 14.97 -15.76 10.29
C SER A 29 14.27 -14.87 9.25
N GLN A 30 14.03 -13.60 9.57
CA GLN A 30 13.62 -12.63 8.56
C GLN A 30 14.66 -12.71 7.43
N ALA A 31 14.20 -12.98 6.21
CA ALA A 31 15.08 -12.98 5.05
C ALA A 31 15.82 -11.64 5.01
N ALA A 32 17.15 -11.68 5.03
CA ALA A 32 17.95 -10.47 5.05
C ALA A 32 17.77 -9.72 3.72
N SER A 33 17.49 -8.43 3.79
CA SER A 33 17.61 -7.57 2.61
C SER A 33 19.09 -7.42 2.28
N VAL A 34 19.41 -7.45 0.99
CA VAL A 34 20.76 -7.23 0.46
C VAL A 34 20.69 -6.11 -0.59
N PRO A 35 21.69 -5.23 -0.64
CA PRO A 35 21.74 -4.18 -1.64
C PRO A 35 21.95 -4.79 -3.05
N ILE A 36 21.43 -4.12 -4.07
CA ILE A 36 21.66 -4.49 -5.46
C ILE A 36 23.16 -4.38 -5.79
N PRO A 37 23.82 -5.45 -6.29
CA PRO A 37 25.24 -5.41 -6.62
C PRO A 37 25.48 -4.73 -7.97
N PHE A 38 26.66 -4.13 -8.14
CA PHE A 38 27.03 -3.45 -9.38
C PHE A 38 27.00 -4.37 -10.60
N THR A 39 27.31 -5.65 -10.42
CA THR A 39 27.26 -6.67 -11.49
C THR A 39 25.91 -6.75 -12.17
N ASP A 40 24.83 -6.54 -11.42
CA ASP A 40 23.47 -6.66 -11.93
C ASP A 40 23.01 -5.36 -12.60
N VAL A 41 23.70 -4.24 -12.33
CA VAL A 41 23.38 -2.90 -12.85
C VAL A 41 24.23 -2.53 -14.06
N ARG A 42 25.43 -3.12 -14.22
CA ARG A 42 26.29 -2.89 -15.37
C ARG A 42 25.55 -2.99 -16.72
N PRO A 43 24.70 -4.01 -16.99
CA PRO A 43 23.97 -4.10 -18.26
C PRO A 43 22.95 -2.96 -18.46
N ILE A 44 22.39 -2.43 -17.37
CA ILE A 44 21.47 -1.28 -17.41
C ILE A 44 22.25 -0.03 -17.84
N LEU A 45 23.39 0.25 -17.22
CA LEU A 45 24.23 1.40 -17.54
C LEU A 45 24.75 1.36 -18.99
N GLU A 46 24.99 0.17 -19.54
CA GLU A 46 25.42 -0.02 -20.94
C GLU A 46 24.27 0.17 -21.94
N SER A 47 23.01 -0.02 -21.51
CA SER A 47 21.84 -0.02 -22.40
C SER A 47 21.00 1.26 -22.33
N VAL A 48 20.97 1.92 -21.17
CA VAL A 48 20.17 3.13 -20.94
C VAL A 48 20.84 4.34 -21.60
N ARG A 49 20.05 5.21 -22.23
CA ARG A 49 20.56 6.46 -22.80
C ARG A 49 21.19 7.31 -21.71
N THR A 50 22.33 7.93 -22.01
CA THR A 50 23.13 8.68 -21.02
C THR A 50 22.36 9.81 -20.32
N ASP A 51 21.37 10.42 -20.98
CA ASP A 51 20.52 11.47 -20.40
C ASP A 51 19.58 10.96 -19.29
N LEU A 52 19.26 9.67 -19.29
CA LEU A 52 18.43 9.01 -18.27
C LEU A 52 19.25 8.44 -17.10
N VAL A 53 20.57 8.39 -17.23
CA VAL A 53 21.47 7.96 -16.15
C VAL A 53 21.68 9.13 -15.18
N PRO A 54 21.62 8.92 -13.85
CA PRO A 54 21.94 9.95 -12.85
C PRO A 54 23.29 10.63 -13.12
N LEU A 55 23.36 11.95 -12.93
CA LEU A 55 24.54 12.76 -13.28
C LEU A 55 25.82 12.28 -12.60
N ASP A 56 25.71 11.88 -11.34
CA ASP A 56 26.78 11.32 -10.53
C ASP A 56 27.24 9.94 -11.00
N LEU A 57 26.47 9.24 -11.83
CA LEU A 57 26.85 7.95 -12.45
C LEU A 57 27.36 8.09 -13.90
N ARG A 58 27.46 9.31 -14.46
CA ARG A 58 27.99 9.55 -15.81
C ARG A 58 29.52 9.63 -15.84
N ARG A 59 30.18 8.53 -15.48
CA ARG A 59 31.64 8.42 -15.39
C ARG A 59 32.15 7.04 -15.88
N ALA A 60 33.45 6.79 -15.82
CA ALA A 60 34.02 5.52 -16.29
C ALA A 60 33.50 4.33 -15.44
N PRO A 61 33.20 3.15 -16.05
CA PRO A 61 32.60 2.02 -15.33
C PRO A 61 33.32 1.58 -14.06
N ALA A 62 34.67 1.57 -14.07
CA ALA A 62 35.47 1.21 -12.90
C ALA A 62 35.31 2.21 -11.73
N GLU A 63 35.10 3.49 -12.02
CA GLU A 63 34.82 4.50 -11.00
C GLU A 63 33.41 4.35 -10.43
N ILE A 64 32.44 3.98 -11.27
CA ILE A 64 31.07 3.67 -10.82
C ILE A 64 31.09 2.46 -9.89
N GLU A 65 31.75 1.37 -10.31
CA GLU A 65 31.85 0.12 -9.54
C GLU A 65 32.41 0.36 -8.14
N ALA A 66 33.47 1.17 -8.03
CA ALA A 66 34.07 1.52 -6.75
C ALA A 66 33.16 2.40 -5.87
N ALA A 67 32.35 3.28 -6.47
CA ALA A 67 31.44 4.18 -5.75
C ALA A 67 30.06 3.55 -5.46
N TRP A 68 29.73 2.43 -6.12
CA TRP A 68 28.38 1.85 -6.15
C TRP A 68 27.77 1.60 -4.76
N PRO A 69 28.47 0.98 -3.79
CA PRO A 69 27.89 0.74 -2.47
C PRO A 69 27.51 2.04 -1.75
N GLY A 70 28.31 3.11 -1.92
CA GLY A 70 28.02 4.43 -1.36
C GLY A 70 26.82 5.07 -2.03
N TRP A 71 26.71 4.96 -3.35
CA TRP A 71 25.57 5.46 -4.11
C TRP A 71 24.26 4.78 -3.70
N VAL A 72 24.25 3.44 -3.61
CA VAL A 72 23.07 2.66 -3.19
C VAL A 72 22.60 3.07 -1.79
N SER A 73 23.53 3.23 -0.84
CA SER A 73 23.22 3.68 0.52
C SER A 73 22.62 5.09 0.56
N GLN A 74 23.20 6.02 -0.21
CA GLN A 74 22.68 7.37 -0.32
C GLN A 74 21.28 7.40 -0.94
N GLN A 75 21.06 6.61 -2.00
CA GLN A 75 19.78 6.58 -2.68
C GLN A 75 18.69 5.89 -1.88
N ASP A 76 19.05 4.87 -1.09
CA ASP A 76 18.14 4.26 -0.13
C ASP A 76 17.66 5.28 0.91
N ALA A 77 18.59 6.02 1.52
CA ALA A 77 18.27 7.07 2.47
C ALA A 77 17.40 8.18 1.84
N ALA A 78 17.67 8.56 0.61
CA ALA A 78 16.89 9.57 -0.13
C ALA A 78 15.45 9.11 -0.37
N ILE A 79 15.26 7.88 -0.87
CA ILE A 79 13.93 7.29 -1.12
C ILE A 79 13.14 7.16 0.19
N ARG A 80 13.78 6.65 1.25
CA ARG A 80 13.14 6.55 2.58
C ARG A 80 12.78 7.92 3.15
N GLY A 81 13.59 8.95 2.87
CA GLY A 81 13.30 10.34 3.21
C GLY A 81 12.03 10.89 2.54
N ARG A 82 11.63 10.37 1.38
CA ARG A 82 10.40 10.77 0.66
C ARG A 82 9.11 10.27 1.31
N VAL A 83 9.17 9.28 2.22
CA VAL A 83 7.98 8.77 2.93
C VAL A 83 7.31 9.88 3.76
N ALA A 84 8.10 10.69 4.46
CA ALA A 84 7.56 11.78 5.28
C ALA A 84 6.76 12.79 4.45
N ALA A 85 7.22 13.10 3.23
CA ALA A 85 6.49 13.99 2.33
C ALA A 85 5.16 13.36 1.85
N GLY A 86 5.10 12.04 1.66
CA GLY A 86 3.87 11.35 1.29
C GLY A 86 2.84 11.30 2.43
N ASP A 87 3.32 11.20 3.67
CA ASP A 87 2.50 11.33 4.87
C ASP A 87 1.88 12.74 5.00
N GLU A 88 2.63 13.79 4.64
CA GLU A 88 2.10 15.16 4.59
C GLU A 88 1.02 15.32 3.52
N ASP A 89 1.21 14.74 2.34
CA ASP A 89 0.18 14.74 1.28
C ASP A 89 -1.08 13.99 1.76
N SER A 90 -0.93 12.88 2.47
CA SER A 90 -2.05 12.10 3.04
C SER A 90 -2.85 12.91 4.06
N LEU A 91 -2.19 13.74 4.86
CA LEU A 91 -2.84 14.67 5.79
C LEU A 91 -3.72 15.69 5.05
N ILE A 92 -3.30 16.16 3.88
CA ILE A 92 -4.11 17.08 3.07
C ILE A 92 -5.28 16.36 2.40
N HIS A 93 -5.13 15.10 1.97
CA HIS A 93 -6.27 14.33 1.47
C HIS A 93 -7.31 14.10 2.57
N LEU A 94 -6.89 13.82 3.81
CA LEU A 94 -7.80 13.79 4.95
C LEU A 94 -8.47 15.15 5.16
N LEU A 95 -7.69 16.25 5.14
CA LEU A 95 -8.24 17.62 5.20
C LEU A 95 -9.24 17.90 4.09
N LEU A 96 -9.11 17.34 2.88
CA LEU A 96 -10.00 17.61 1.75
C LEU A 96 -11.24 16.70 1.68
N PHE A 97 -11.10 15.43 2.06
CA PHE A 97 -12.15 14.42 1.87
C PHE A 97 -12.68 13.78 3.16
N GLY A 98 -11.91 13.77 4.25
CA GLY A 98 -12.30 13.18 5.53
C GLY A 98 -13.57 13.79 6.12
N THR A 99 -14.30 12.99 6.89
CA THR A 99 -15.63 13.29 7.43
C THR A 99 -15.68 13.24 8.96
N SER A 100 -14.66 12.67 9.61
CA SER A 100 -14.66 12.40 11.06
C SER A 100 -14.39 13.64 11.93
N PHE A 101 -13.81 14.70 11.37
CA PHE A 101 -13.40 15.90 12.13
C PHE A 101 -14.26 17.14 11.86
N THR A 102 -15.16 17.10 10.88
CA THR A 102 -15.92 18.28 10.43
C THR A 102 -17.32 17.89 9.95
N LYS A 103 -18.24 18.86 9.99
CA LYS A 103 -19.56 18.77 9.34
C LYS A 103 -19.61 19.52 8.00
N ALA A 104 -18.55 20.24 7.64
CA ALA A 104 -18.49 20.93 6.37
C ALA A 104 -18.46 19.92 5.21
N PRO A 105 -19.06 20.27 4.05
CA PRO A 105 -19.04 19.40 2.88
C PRO A 105 -17.60 19.09 2.46
N ARG A 106 -17.39 17.91 1.88
CA ARG A 106 -16.11 17.53 1.28
C ARG A 106 -15.75 18.46 0.13
N ALA A 107 -14.45 18.60 -0.16
CA ALA A 107 -14.00 19.35 -1.32
C ALA A 107 -14.62 18.78 -2.61
N SER A 108 -15.28 19.64 -3.38
CA SER A 108 -15.84 19.28 -4.69
C SER A 108 -14.80 19.46 -5.81
N GLU A 109 -15.07 18.89 -6.99
CA GLU A 109 -14.26 19.12 -8.19
C GLU A 109 -14.12 20.62 -8.51
N ARG A 110 -15.17 21.41 -8.23
CA ARG A 110 -15.15 22.87 -8.37
C ARG A 110 -14.17 23.52 -7.41
N ASP A 111 -14.13 23.07 -6.15
CA ASP A 111 -13.21 23.61 -5.14
C ASP A 111 -11.76 23.29 -5.48
N LEU A 112 -11.49 22.06 -5.93
CA LEU A 112 -10.17 21.64 -6.40
C LEU A 112 -9.73 22.43 -7.63
N ALA A 113 -10.63 22.64 -8.60
CA ALA A 113 -10.34 23.47 -9.76
C ALA A 113 -10.07 24.95 -9.38
N ALA A 114 -10.76 25.47 -8.36
CA ALA A 114 -10.54 26.81 -7.84
C ALA A 114 -9.18 26.93 -7.12
N LEU A 115 -8.70 25.88 -6.42
CA LEU A 115 -7.35 25.88 -5.84
C LEU A 115 -6.24 26.07 -6.88
N VAL A 116 -6.46 25.62 -8.12
CA VAL A 116 -5.53 25.85 -9.24
C VAL A 116 -5.74 27.21 -9.89
N LYS A 117 -7.00 27.53 -10.25
CA LYS A 117 -7.31 28.68 -11.11
C LYS A 117 -7.40 30.01 -10.35
N THR A 118 -7.97 29.97 -9.15
CA THR A 118 -8.17 31.13 -8.26
C THR A 118 -7.84 30.75 -6.81
N PRO A 119 -6.55 30.52 -6.47
CA PRO A 119 -6.16 29.86 -5.21
C PRO A 119 -6.72 30.52 -3.94
N VAL A 120 -6.82 31.85 -3.92
CA VAL A 120 -7.40 32.61 -2.79
C VAL A 120 -8.88 32.28 -2.58
N GLU A 121 -9.65 32.11 -3.66
CA GLU A 121 -11.06 31.74 -3.59
C GLU A 121 -11.24 30.27 -3.22
N GLY A 122 -10.41 29.38 -3.78
CA GLY A 122 -10.39 27.96 -3.42
C GLY A 122 -10.12 27.75 -1.92
N LEU A 123 -9.10 28.42 -1.37
CA LEU A 123 -8.81 28.38 0.07
C LEU A 123 -9.96 28.98 0.90
N ARG A 124 -10.60 30.06 0.42
CA ARG A 124 -11.75 30.66 1.10
C ARG A 124 -12.92 29.67 1.17
N ALA A 125 -13.18 28.91 0.11
CA ALA A 125 -14.23 27.90 0.08
C ALA A 125 -13.97 26.76 1.08
N LEU A 126 -12.71 26.42 1.33
CA LEU A 126 -12.29 25.35 2.24
C LEU A 126 -12.02 25.82 3.69
N ARG A 127 -12.17 27.12 3.98
CA ARG A 127 -11.77 27.72 5.27
C ARG A 127 -12.36 27.02 6.49
N ALA A 128 -13.67 26.76 6.48
CA ALA A 128 -14.34 26.09 7.60
C ALA A 128 -13.74 24.69 7.87
N ARG A 129 -13.40 23.97 6.80
CA ARG A 129 -12.78 22.64 6.86
C ARG A 129 -11.37 22.70 7.44
N ILE A 130 -10.57 23.67 6.98
CA ILE A 130 -9.21 23.91 7.49
C ILE A 130 -9.25 24.23 8.99
N ASP A 131 -10.19 25.08 9.42
CA ASP A 131 -10.35 25.45 10.83
C ASP A 131 -10.77 24.27 11.71
N ASP A 132 -11.76 23.49 11.26
CA ASP A 132 -12.20 22.27 11.97
C ASP A 132 -11.08 21.23 12.04
N PHE A 133 -10.31 21.07 10.95
CA PHE A 133 -9.18 20.14 10.93
C PHE A 133 -8.06 20.56 11.89
N ALA A 134 -7.73 21.86 11.91
CA ALA A 134 -6.76 22.40 12.87
C ALA A 134 -7.21 22.18 14.32
N ALA A 135 -8.51 22.36 14.60
CA ALA A 135 -9.09 22.07 15.92
C ALA A 135 -9.02 20.56 16.25
N GLY A 136 -9.32 19.70 15.28
CA GLY A 136 -9.22 18.25 15.40
C GLY A 136 -7.79 17.78 15.69
N ILE A 137 -6.78 18.35 15.01
CA ILE A 137 -5.36 18.07 15.29
C ILE A 137 -4.98 18.52 16.71
N ALA A 138 -5.49 19.66 17.18
CA ALA A 138 -5.21 20.13 18.53
C ALA A 138 -5.76 19.17 19.60
N SER A 139 -6.96 18.63 19.35
CA SER A 139 -7.70 17.74 20.28
C SER A 139 -8.13 16.44 19.58
N PRO A 140 -7.20 15.52 19.27
CA PRO A 140 -7.47 14.38 18.39
C PRO A 140 -8.32 13.27 19.04
N GLY A 141 -8.51 13.29 20.36
CA GLY A 141 -9.24 12.23 21.06
C GLY A 141 -8.64 10.85 20.78
N THR A 142 -9.49 9.90 20.38
CA THR A 142 -9.11 8.54 19.98
C THR A 142 -9.01 8.36 18.47
N ASN A 143 -9.12 9.43 17.68
CA ASN A 143 -9.02 9.34 16.22
C ASN A 143 -7.56 9.14 15.80
N GLU A 144 -7.23 7.92 15.37
CA GLU A 144 -5.86 7.50 15.01
C GLU A 144 -5.22 8.43 13.97
N ARG A 145 -6.00 8.88 12.98
CA ARG A 145 -5.52 9.76 11.90
C ARG A 145 -5.22 11.17 12.39
N LEU A 146 -6.05 11.72 13.28
CA LEU A 146 -5.78 13.03 13.91
C LEU A 146 -4.63 12.96 14.91
N GLN A 147 -4.47 11.84 15.63
CA GLN A 147 -3.30 11.60 16.49
C GLN A 147 -2.02 11.57 15.64
N PHE A 148 -2.04 10.86 14.52
CA PHE A 148 -0.94 10.85 13.57
C PHE A 148 -0.64 12.25 13.02
N ALA A 149 -1.66 12.99 12.59
CA ALA A 149 -1.52 14.36 12.12
C ALA A 149 -0.88 15.27 13.17
N LYS A 150 -1.28 15.13 14.45
CA LYS A 150 -0.66 15.85 15.59
C LYS A 150 0.82 15.51 15.74
N THR A 151 1.20 14.24 15.66
CA THR A 151 2.61 13.82 15.71
C THR A 151 3.40 14.40 14.54
N LEU A 152 2.84 14.37 13.33
CA LEU A 152 3.50 14.85 12.12
C LEU A 152 3.79 16.35 12.17
N VAL A 153 2.81 17.17 12.55
CA VAL A 153 3.03 18.63 12.68
C VAL A 153 3.93 18.96 13.86
N GLY A 154 3.86 18.18 14.95
CA GLY A 154 4.77 18.31 16.10
C GLY A 154 6.24 18.09 15.73
N ALA A 155 6.53 17.13 14.84
CA ALA A 155 7.89 16.90 14.32
C ALA A 155 8.44 18.10 13.52
N LYS A 156 7.57 19.01 13.05
CA LYS A 156 7.93 20.28 12.39
C LYS A 156 8.02 21.47 13.37
N GLY A 157 7.93 21.22 14.67
CA GLY A 157 7.95 22.25 15.70
C GLY A 157 6.64 23.04 15.80
N ILE A 158 5.53 22.53 15.27
CA ILE A 158 4.21 23.14 15.39
C ILE A 158 3.50 22.51 16.59
N ASP A 159 3.33 23.28 17.68
CA ASP A 159 2.56 22.84 18.85
C ASP A 159 1.11 23.39 18.84
N PRO A 160 0.12 22.59 18.42
CA PRO A 160 -1.27 23.04 18.34
C PRO A 160 -1.93 23.31 19.71
N ALA A 161 -1.27 23.01 20.83
CA ALA A 161 -1.77 23.37 22.16
C ALA A 161 -1.60 24.87 22.46
N THR A 162 -0.66 25.55 21.81
CA THR A 162 -0.38 26.98 22.04
C THR A 162 -1.14 27.89 21.06
N PRO A 163 -1.46 29.15 21.42
CA PRO A 163 -2.04 30.11 20.47
C PRO A 163 -1.17 30.32 19.23
N ALA A 164 0.15 30.47 19.42
CA ALA A 164 1.11 30.67 18.32
C ALA A 164 1.21 29.43 17.42
N GLY A 165 1.25 28.23 18.00
CA GLY A 165 1.29 27.01 17.22
C GLY A 165 -0.03 26.69 16.51
N ARG A 166 -1.20 27.10 17.05
CA ARG A 166 -2.47 27.04 16.32
C ARG A 166 -2.48 27.96 15.09
N GLN A 167 -1.94 29.17 15.24
CA GLN A 167 -1.79 30.08 14.10
C GLN A 167 -0.86 29.47 13.04
N ARG A 168 0.32 29.00 13.46
CA ARG A 168 1.29 28.36 12.57
C ARG A 168 0.75 27.09 11.90
N LEU A 169 -0.08 26.32 12.61
CA LEU A 169 -0.77 25.16 12.04
C LEU A 169 -1.72 25.59 10.91
N ARG A 170 -2.53 26.63 11.12
CA ARG A 170 -3.42 27.15 10.06
C ARG A 170 -2.63 27.63 8.84
N GLU A 171 -1.57 28.40 9.04
CA GLU A 171 -0.70 28.87 7.97
C GLU A 171 -0.10 27.69 7.18
N TYR A 172 0.42 26.68 7.90
CA TYR A 172 0.91 25.45 7.30
C TYR A 172 -0.16 24.70 6.49
N LEU A 173 -1.38 24.57 7.03
CA LEU A 173 -2.47 23.89 6.32
C LEU A 173 -2.95 24.68 5.09
N ASP A 174 -3.02 26.00 5.16
CA ASP A 174 -3.35 26.87 4.01
C ASP A 174 -2.32 26.68 2.89
N GLU A 175 -1.03 26.77 3.20
CA GLU A 175 0.08 26.61 2.26
C GLU A 175 0.06 25.22 1.61
N ARG A 176 -0.07 24.17 2.41
CA ARG A 176 -0.08 22.79 1.91
C ARG A 176 -1.35 22.45 1.12
N THR A 177 -2.51 23.00 1.50
CA THR A 177 -3.76 22.81 0.75
C THR A 177 -3.67 23.44 -0.64
N ALA A 178 -3.07 24.63 -0.76
CA ALA A 178 -2.83 25.27 -2.05
C ALA A 178 -1.87 24.44 -2.93
N GLN A 179 -0.79 23.90 -2.33
CA GLN A 179 0.21 23.10 -3.05
C GLN A 179 -0.33 21.73 -3.50
N VAL A 180 -0.92 20.97 -2.58
CA VAL A 180 -1.36 19.59 -2.82
C VAL A 180 -2.69 19.55 -3.56
N GLY A 181 -3.67 20.39 -3.17
CA GLY A 181 -4.98 20.41 -3.80
C GLY A 181 -4.94 20.85 -5.27
N GLY A 182 -3.97 21.70 -5.64
CA GLY A 182 -3.71 22.03 -7.04
C GLY A 182 -3.09 20.88 -7.86
N SER A 183 -2.37 19.97 -7.21
CA SER A 183 -1.71 18.82 -7.85
C SER A 183 -2.63 17.61 -8.08
N VAL A 184 -3.82 17.58 -7.45
CA VAL A 184 -4.85 16.54 -7.69
C VAL A 184 -5.34 16.60 -9.14
N VAL A 185 -5.23 17.76 -9.78
CA VAL A 185 -5.44 17.99 -11.21
C VAL A 185 -4.07 18.08 -11.89
N SER A 186 -3.34 16.97 -11.99
CA SER A 186 -2.05 16.98 -12.71
C SER A 186 -2.31 17.17 -14.21
N SER A 187 -2.04 18.38 -14.70
CA SER A 187 -2.18 18.79 -16.11
C SER A 187 -1.33 17.97 -17.08
N SER A 188 -0.30 17.26 -16.60
CA SER A 188 0.57 16.43 -17.45
C SER A 188 -0.06 15.10 -17.88
N VAL A 189 -0.96 14.52 -17.08
CA VAL A 189 -1.71 13.30 -17.45
C VAL A 189 -2.67 13.58 -18.60
N LEU A 190 -3.14 14.82 -18.70
CA LEU A 190 -4.09 15.28 -19.71
C LEU A 190 -3.41 15.87 -20.95
N ASP A 191 -2.07 15.96 -21.01
CA ASP A 191 -1.34 16.44 -22.18
C ASP A 191 -0.96 15.27 -23.12
N PRO A 192 -1.62 15.13 -24.30
CA PRO A 192 -1.28 14.09 -25.25
C PRO A 192 0.14 14.22 -25.79
N ALA A 193 0.73 15.43 -25.78
CA ALA A 193 2.05 15.73 -26.35
C ALA A 193 3.23 15.43 -25.41
N ALA A 194 2.98 15.14 -24.12
CA ALA A 194 4.05 14.81 -23.18
C ALA A 194 4.83 13.54 -23.59
N ALA A 195 6.15 13.54 -23.37
CA ALA A 195 7.01 12.40 -23.68
C ALA A 195 6.60 11.16 -22.87
N LEU A 196 6.78 9.97 -23.44
CA LEU A 196 6.40 8.71 -22.79
C LEU A 196 7.11 8.54 -21.43
N SER A 197 8.37 8.98 -21.30
CA SER A 197 9.10 8.99 -20.02
C SER A 197 8.41 9.82 -18.96
N ASP A 198 7.85 10.98 -19.33
CA ASP A 198 7.20 11.89 -18.39
C ASP A 198 5.83 11.32 -17.96
N LYS A 199 5.13 10.66 -18.88
CA LYS A 199 3.87 9.94 -18.59
C LYS A 199 4.05 8.70 -17.71
N LEU A 200 5.24 8.09 -17.72
CA LEU A 200 5.56 6.90 -16.92
C LEU A 200 6.21 7.22 -15.57
N THR A 201 6.64 8.48 -15.36
CA THR A 201 7.35 8.93 -14.14
C THR A 201 6.65 10.11 -13.47
N VAL A 202 5.33 10.23 -13.66
CA VAL A 202 4.51 11.40 -13.30
C VAL A 202 4.65 11.83 -11.84
N PHE A 203 4.95 10.90 -10.92
CA PHE A 203 5.09 11.21 -9.49
C PHE A 203 6.53 11.05 -8.96
N ARG A 204 7.56 11.05 -9.83
CA ARG A 204 8.97 10.91 -9.41
C ARG A 204 9.43 11.95 -8.38
N ASP A 205 8.87 13.16 -8.45
CA ASP A 205 9.23 14.27 -7.55
C ASP A 205 8.29 14.38 -6.34
N ARG A 206 7.31 13.47 -6.21
CA ARG A 206 6.34 13.47 -5.09
C ARG A 206 6.82 12.60 -3.92
N GLY A 207 6.24 12.87 -2.76
CA GLY A 207 6.33 11.98 -1.61
C GLY A 207 5.66 10.62 -1.89
N LEU A 208 6.19 9.55 -1.30
CA LEU A 208 5.68 8.20 -1.50
C LEU A 208 4.36 8.01 -0.75
N SER A 209 3.26 7.82 -1.47
CA SER A 209 1.94 7.62 -0.85
C SER A 209 1.74 6.15 -0.53
N ALA A 210 1.17 5.86 0.63
CA ALA A 210 0.85 4.51 1.06
C ALA A 210 -0.61 4.15 0.75
N ASP A 211 -1.21 4.60 -0.37
CA ASP A 211 -2.64 4.33 -0.58
C ASP A 211 -2.89 2.87 -0.95
N THR A 212 -4.09 2.40 -0.64
CA THR A 212 -4.60 1.09 -1.05
C THR A 212 -6.07 1.27 -1.43
N SER A 213 -6.55 0.52 -2.43
CA SER A 213 -7.90 0.67 -2.96
C SER A 213 -8.38 -0.61 -3.62
N ILE A 214 -9.67 -0.93 -3.42
CA ILE A 214 -10.31 -2.10 -4.05
C ILE A 214 -10.36 -2.00 -5.58
N PHE A 215 -10.20 -0.79 -6.15
CA PHE A 215 -10.28 -0.54 -7.59
C PHE A 215 -9.13 -1.27 -8.28
N VAL A 216 -7.89 -1.02 -7.83
CA VAL A 216 -6.73 -1.69 -8.40
C VAL A 216 -6.70 -3.19 -8.08
N ASP A 217 -7.29 -3.59 -6.96
CA ASP A 217 -7.43 -5.02 -6.60
C ASP A 217 -8.40 -5.77 -7.53
N LEU A 218 -9.46 -5.12 -8.03
CA LEU A 218 -10.27 -5.66 -9.14
C LEU A 218 -9.41 -5.83 -10.41
N GLY A 219 -8.59 -4.84 -10.75
CA GLY A 219 -7.68 -4.94 -11.90
C GLY A 219 -6.72 -6.12 -11.79
N ILE A 220 -6.19 -6.37 -10.58
CA ILE A 220 -5.35 -7.55 -10.30
C ILE A 220 -6.15 -8.84 -10.44
N GLU A 221 -7.37 -8.90 -9.91
CA GLU A 221 -8.23 -10.09 -10.05
C GLU A 221 -8.51 -10.42 -11.51
N ARG A 222 -8.82 -9.41 -12.34
CA ARG A 222 -9.06 -9.60 -13.78
C ARG A 222 -7.82 -10.07 -14.50
N ALA A 223 -6.65 -9.54 -14.15
CA ALA A 223 -5.37 -10.01 -14.66
C ALA A 223 -5.14 -11.49 -14.30
N LEU A 224 -5.37 -11.88 -13.04
CA LEU A 224 -5.21 -13.28 -12.60
C LEU A 224 -6.16 -14.24 -13.33
N ASP A 225 -7.43 -13.87 -13.49
CA ASP A 225 -8.42 -14.68 -14.20
C ASP A 225 -8.05 -14.84 -15.68
N ALA A 226 -7.67 -13.75 -16.34
CA ALA A 226 -7.26 -13.80 -17.73
C ALA A 226 -5.93 -14.57 -17.94
N MET A 227 -4.97 -14.49 -17.01
CA MET A 227 -3.77 -15.33 -17.03
C MET A 227 -4.08 -16.81 -16.82
N LYS A 228 -5.06 -17.13 -15.96
CA LYS A 228 -5.57 -18.50 -15.79
C LYS A 228 -6.20 -19.01 -17.09
N ALA A 229 -7.05 -18.20 -17.72
CA ALA A 229 -7.69 -18.53 -18.99
C ALA A 229 -6.68 -18.72 -20.13
N ALA A 230 -5.59 -17.95 -20.13
CA ALA A 230 -4.48 -18.10 -21.07
C ALA A 230 -3.56 -19.29 -20.77
N GLY A 231 -3.77 -20.01 -19.67
CA GLY A 231 -2.94 -21.14 -19.25
C GLY A 231 -1.56 -20.76 -18.69
N LEU A 232 -1.31 -19.47 -18.48
CA LEU A 232 -0.08 -18.95 -17.87
C LEU A 232 -0.01 -19.27 -16.37
N LEU A 233 -1.16 -19.20 -15.69
CA LEU A 233 -1.34 -19.64 -14.32
C LEU A 233 -2.24 -20.87 -14.28
N LYS A 234 -1.91 -21.84 -13.43
CA LYS A 234 -2.67 -23.08 -13.25
C LYS A 234 -3.26 -23.14 -11.84
N ALA A 235 -4.27 -23.98 -11.66
CA ALA A 235 -4.84 -24.21 -10.34
C ALA A 235 -3.76 -24.66 -9.33
N GLY A 236 -3.75 -24.06 -8.15
CA GLY A 236 -2.78 -24.32 -7.08
C GLY A 236 -1.32 -23.95 -7.40
N MET A 237 -1.05 -23.23 -8.50
CA MET A 237 0.30 -22.89 -8.94
C MET A 237 0.97 -21.82 -8.07
N VAL A 238 0.18 -20.95 -7.42
CA VAL A 238 0.67 -19.81 -6.64
C VAL A 238 0.75 -20.22 -5.17
N ARG A 239 1.96 -20.20 -4.60
CA ARG A 239 2.23 -20.53 -3.20
C ARG A 239 2.97 -19.42 -2.48
N ARG A 240 3.86 -18.69 -3.17
CA ARG A 240 4.65 -17.59 -2.61
C ARG A 240 4.40 -16.31 -3.38
N VAL A 241 3.91 -15.29 -2.69
CA VAL A 241 3.55 -14.01 -3.28
C VAL A 241 4.33 -12.88 -2.63
N GLY A 242 4.94 -12.00 -3.43
CA GLY A 242 5.46 -10.72 -2.96
C GLY A 242 4.48 -9.60 -3.29
N ILE A 243 4.26 -8.68 -2.36
CA ILE A 243 3.49 -7.46 -2.59
C ILE A 243 4.39 -6.29 -2.26
N ILE A 244 4.71 -5.46 -3.24
CA ILE A 244 5.50 -4.26 -3.06
C ILE A 244 4.53 -3.10 -2.90
N GLY A 245 4.62 -2.42 -1.75
CA GLY A 245 3.72 -1.34 -1.37
C GLY A 245 2.30 -1.82 -1.13
N PRO A 246 2.04 -2.64 -0.09
CA PRO A 246 0.69 -3.13 0.23
C PRO A 246 -0.30 -2.02 0.63
N GLY A 247 0.22 -0.83 0.95
CA GLY A 247 -0.55 0.35 1.30
C GLY A 247 -1.28 0.25 2.64
N LEU A 248 -1.87 1.36 3.03
CA LEU A 248 -2.57 1.64 4.28
C LEU A 248 -3.56 2.78 4.03
N ASP A 249 -4.85 2.44 4.09
CA ASP A 249 -5.99 3.33 3.88
C ASP A 249 -6.07 4.41 4.95
N PHE A 250 -5.34 5.50 4.69
CA PHE A 250 -5.34 6.69 5.51
C PHE A 250 -6.52 7.59 5.18
N THR A 251 -6.83 7.83 3.91
CA THR A 251 -8.09 8.41 3.45
C THR A 251 -8.14 8.12 1.96
N ASP A 252 -9.07 7.26 1.52
CA ASP A 252 -9.24 6.98 0.09
C ASP A 252 -9.31 8.29 -0.74
N LYS A 253 -8.50 8.39 -1.79
CA LYS A 253 -8.36 9.63 -2.58
C LYS A 253 -9.50 9.87 -3.58
N LEU A 254 -10.33 8.86 -3.83
CA LEU A 254 -11.42 8.88 -4.80
C LEU A 254 -12.78 9.01 -4.09
N GLU A 255 -12.99 8.22 -3.04
CA GLU A 255 -14.26 8.17 -2.30
C GLU A 255 -14.14 8.54 -0.82
N GLY A 256 -12.92 8.49 -0.28
CA GLY A 256 -12.46 9.08 0.99
C GLY A 256 -13.42 9.05 2.15
N TYR A 257 -13.41 7.95 2.89
CA TYR A 257 -14.10 7.83 4.16
C TYR A 257 -13.10 7.48 5.27
N ASP A 258 -13.33 8.01 6.46
CA ASP A 258 -12.42 7.94 7.60
C ASP A 258 -13.14 7.55 8.90
N PHE A 259 -14.38 7.04 8.78
CA PHE A 259 -15.23 6.64 9.91
C PHE A 259 -14.96 5.21 10.41
N TYR A 260 -13.90 4.57 9.92
CA TYR A 260 -13.44 3.23 10.31
C TYR A 260 -11.92 3.25 10.57
N PRO A 261 -11.36 2.27 11.31
CA PRO A 261 -9.92 2.22 11.60
C PRO A 261 -9.04 2.20 10.34
N GLU A 262 -7.77 2.61 10.45
CA GLU A 262 -6.83 2.42 9.33
C GLU A 262 -6.71 0.93 8.97
N GLN A 263 -6.55 0.64 7.68
CA GLN A 263 -6.50 -0.73 7.17
C GLN A 263 -5.60 -0.85 5.94
N THR A 264 -4.82 -1.93 5.83
CA THR A 264 -4.28 -2.39 4.54
C THR A 264 -5.30 -3.33 3.86
N ILE A 265 -5.48 -3.19 2.55
CA ILE A 265 -6.50 -3.94 1.77
C ILE A 265 -5.83 -4.98 0.86
N GLN A 266 -4.86 -4.54 0.04
CA GLN A 266 -4.31 -5.32 -1.06
C GLN A 266 -3.81 -6.72 -0.67
N PRO A 267 -3.09 -6.94 0.46
CA PRO A 267 -2.68 -8.30 0.83
C PRO A 267 -3.85 -9.27 0.97
N PHE A 268 -4.95 -8.81 1.58
CA PHE A 268 -6.10 -9.65 1.84
C PHE A 268 -6.98 -9.80 0.60
N ALA A 269 -7.16 -8.72 -0.18
CA ALA A 269 -7.87 -8.78 -1.45
C ALA A 269 -7.21 -9.72 -2.47
N LEU A 270 -5.86 -9.72 -2.52
CA LEU A 270 -5.10 -10.63 -3.36
C LEU A 270 -5.25 -12.09 -2.92
N ILE A 271 -5.14 -12.37 -1.62
CA ILE A 271 -5.34 -13.73 -1.10
C ILE A 271 -6.76 -14.21 -1.43
N ASP A 272 -7.78 -13.37 -1.22
CA ASP A 272 -9.18 -13.70 -1.53
C ASP A 272 -9.34 -14.05 -3.02
N SER A 273 -8.78 -13.24 -3.91
CA SER A 273 -8.81 -13.45 -5.36
C SER A 273 -8.09 -14.75 -5.78
N LEU A 274 -6.91 -15.02 -5.21
CA LEU A 274 -6.13 -16.25 -5.50
C LEU A 274 -6.88 -17.51 -5.07
N LEU A 275 -7.58 -17.47 -3.94
CA LEU A 275 -8.40 -18.58 -3.46
C LEU A 275 -9.67 -18.75 -4.29
N ARG A 276 -10.35 -17.64 -4.60
CA ARG A 276 -11.57 -17.61 -5.42
C ARG A 276 -11.34 -18.18 -6.82
N LEU A 277 -10.19 -17.88 -7.40
CA LEU A 277 -9.79 -18.34 -8.73
C LEU A 277 -9.07 -19.71 -8.70
N ASP A 278 -9.05 -20.42 -7.57
CA ASP A 278 -8.35 -21.70 -7.38
C ASP A 278 -6.85 -21.66 -7.74
N LEU A 279 -6.24 -20.47 -7.82
CA LEU A 279 -4.83 -20.30 -8.18
C LEU A 279 -3.89 -20.63 -7.01
N ALA A 280 -4.41 -20.54 -5.79
CA ALA A 280 -3.73 -20.94 -4.55
C ALA A 280 -4.63 -21.83 -3.70
N ALA A 281 -4.00 -22.63 -2.83
CA ALA A 281 -4.69 -23.27 -1.71
C ALA A 281 -4.50 -22.42 -0.44
N ALA A 282 -5.48 -22.44 0.47
CA ALA A 282 -5.41 -21.67 1.73
C ALA A 282 -4.19 -22.02 2.60
N THR A 283 -3.59 -23.19 2.40
CA THR A 283 -2.33 -23.59 3.01
C THR A 283 -1.55 -24.40 1.97
N PRO A 284 -0.28 -24.07 1.67
CA PRO A 284 0.63 -23.15 2.35
C PRO A 284 0.82 -21.80 1.60
N LEU A 285 -0.24 -21.04 1.31
CA LEU A 285 -0.05 -19.71 0.70
C LEU A 285 0.71 -18.77 1.65
N GLU A 286 1.87 -18.31 1.22
CA GLU A 286 2.75 -17.36 1.91
C GLU A 286 2.77 -16.03 1.16
N VAL A 287 2.55 -14.93 1.87
CA VAL A 287 2.57 -13.58 1.31
C VAL A 287 3.60 -12.75 2.05
N THR A 288 4.53 -12.13 1.31
CA THR A 288 5.49 -11.17 1.86
C THR A 288 5.12 -9.77 1.39
N ALA A 289 4.88 -8.87 2.34
CA ALA A 289 4.52 -7.48 2.11
C ALA A 289 5.76 -6.58 2.29
N PHE A 290 6.29 -6.06 1.19
CA PHE A 290 7.45 -5.18 1.15
C PHE A 290 7.04 -3.72 1.17
N ASP A 291 7.59 -2.94 2.09
CA ASP A 291 7.37 -1.49 2.10
C ASP A 291 8.58 -0.76 2.70
N VAL A 292 8.74 0.52 2.35
CA VAL A 292 9.71 1.43 2.98
C VAL A 292 9.11 2.20 4.15
N SER A 293 7.77 2.27 4.23
CA SER A 293 7.02 3.02 5.23
C SER A 293 6.96 2.28 6.57
N PRO A 294 7.55 2.83 7.65
CA PRO A 294 7.44 2.23 8.98
C PRO A 294 5.99 2.15 9.49
N ARG A 295 5.09 3.03 9.02
CA ARG A 295 3.67 3.04 9.44
C ARG A 295 2.94 1.81 8.90
N VAL A 296 3.12 1.52 7.62
CA VAL A 296 2.53 0.35 6.94
C VAL A 296 3.02 -0.94 7.58
N LEU A 297 4.34 -1.08 7.76
CA LEU A 297 4.94 -2.28 8.34
C LEU A 297 4.49 -2.50 9.79
N ARG A 298 4.44 -1.44 10.61
CA ARG A 298 3.97 -1.52 12.00
C ARG A 298 2.50 -1.92 12.08
N HIS A 299 1.66 -1.43 11.16
CA HIS A 299 0.25 -1.80 11.09
C HIS A 299 0.08 -3.30 10.85
N LEU A 300 0.82 -3.85 9.88
CA LEU A 300 0.85 -5.28 9.58
C LEU A 300 1.38 -6.11 10.75
N GLU A 301 2.47 -5.70 11.40
CA GLU A 301 2.98 -6.42 12.58
C GLU A 301 2.00 -6.39 13.75
N THR A 302 1.32 -5.26 13.97
CA THR A 302 0.28 -5.14 15.00
C THR A 302 -0.92 -6.04 14.66
N ALA A 303 -1.31 -6.14 13.39
CA ALA A 303 -2.34 -7.06 12.93
C ALA A 303 -1.94 -8.52 13.18
N ARG A 304 -0.69 -8.91 12.85
CA ARG A 304 -0.14 -10.24 13.14
C ARG A 304 -0.13 -10.55 14.63
N GLY A 305 0.31 -9.62 15.47
CA GLY A 305 0.30 -9.78 16.93
C GLY A 305 -1.10 -10.07 17.48
N ARG A 306 -2.10 -9.31 17.01
CA ARG A 306 -3.52 -9.55 17.33
C ARG A 306 -4.01 -10.92 16.82
N ALA A 307 -3.63 -11.31 15.60
CA ALA A 307 -3.99 -12.59 15.02
C ALA A 307 -3.39 -13.79 15.78
N ARG A 308 -2.16 -13.68 16.31
CA ARG A 308 -1.58 -14.70 17.19
C ARG A 308 -2.39 -14.88 18.48
N ALA A 309 -3.03 -13.82 18.95
CA ALA A 309 -3.98 -13.85 20.07
C ALA A 309 -5.40 -14.30 19.67
N GLY A 310 -5.60 -14.79 18.44
CA GLY A 310 -6.88 -15.26 17.93
C GLY A 310 -7.83 -14.16 17.45
N MET A 311 -7.40 -12.90 17.43
CA MET A 311 -8.24 -11.78 16.97
C MET A 311 -8.29 -11.72 15.44
N GLN A 312 -9.48 -11.48 14.91
CA GLN A 312 -9.69 -11.23 13.48
C GLN A 312 -9.20 -9.84 13.09
N TYR A 313 -8.87 -9.68 11.81
CA TYR A 313 -8.57 -8.38 11.23
C TYR A 313 -9.81 -7.84 10.52
N SER A 314 -10.24 -6.63 10.87
CA SER A 314 -11.46 -6.03 10.32
C SER A 314 -11.13 -5.22 9.07
N LEU A 315 -11.82 -5.51 7.98
CA LEU A 315 -11.84 -4.72 6.76
C LEU A 315 -13.20 -4.05 6.60
N VAL A 316 -13.20 -2.80 6.14
CA VAL A 316 -14.40 -1.99 5.90
C VAL A 316 -14.32 -1.37 4.51
N PHE A 317 -15.28 -1.70 3.65
CA PHE A 317 -15.33 -1.24 2.28
C PHE A 317 -16.54 -0.33 2.10
N PRO A 318 -16.37 0.99 2.28
CA PRO A 318 -17.41 1.95 1.93
C PRO A 318 -17.57 2.02 0.41
N ARG A 319 -18.80 2.27 -0.04
CA ARG A 319 -19.14 2.52 -1.43
C ARG A 319 -20.06 3.73 -1.49
N ASN A 320 -19.66 4.75 -2.22
CA ASN A 320 -20.56 5.85 -2.55
C ASN A 320 -21.58 5.41 -3.61
N THR A 321 -22.85 5.34 -3.22
CA THR A 321 -23.93 4.87 -4.10
C THR A 321 -24.35 5.88 -5.18
N GLU A 322 -23.88 7.13 -5.08
CA GLU A 322 -24.12 8.18 -6.08
C GLU A 322 -23.07 8.15 -7.20
N ARG A 323 -21.98 7.40 -7.01
CA ARG A 323 -20.96 7.18 -8.04
C ARG A 323 -21.33 5.99 -8.92
N ALA A 324 -21.18 6.17 -10.22
CA ALA A 324 -21.49 5.15 -11.23
C ALA A 324 -20.37 4.11 -11.35
N TRP A 325 -20.23 3.25 -10.34
CA TRP A 325 -19.38 2.07 -10.43
C TRP A 325 -19.87 1.13 -11.53
N SER A 326 -18.93 0.51 -12.25
CA SER A 326 -19.23 -0.55 -13.21
C SER A 326 -19.90 -1.73 -12.49
N ALA A 327 -20.70 -2.51 -13.22
CA ALA A 327 -21.36 -3.69 -12.66
C ALA A 327 -20.35 -4.67 -12.07
N GLU A 328 -19.19 -4.82 -12.73
CA GLU A 328 -18.11 -5.69 -12.29
C GLU A 328 -17.49 -5.24 -10.97
N LEU A 329 -17.26 -3.94 -10.78
CA LEU A 329 -16.74 -3.41 -9.51
C LEU A 329 -17.76 -3.58 -8.37
N VAL A 330 -19.05 -3.42 -8.67
CA VAL A 330 -20.11 -3.68 -7.69
C VAL A 330 -20.12 -5.15 -7.28
N GLU A 331 -20.03 -6.07 -8.24
CA GLU A 331 -19.99 -7.50 -7.96
C GLU A 331 -18.74 -7.89 -7.16
N TYR A 332 -17.57 -7.37 -7.56
CA TYR A 332 -16.33 -7.58 -6.83
C TYR A 332 -16.44 -7.09 -5.38
N TRP A 333 -16.93 -5.87 -5.16
CA TRP A 333 -17.18 -5.33 -3.83
C TRP A 333 -18.13 -6.21 -3.00
N GLN A 334 -19.19 -6.75 -3.60
CA GLN A 334 -20.15 -7.63 -2.91
C GLN A 334 -19.52 -8.97 -2.48
N GLN A 335 -18.55 -9.48 -3.24
CA GLN A 335 -17.95 -10.80 -3.00
C GLN A 335 -16.64 -10.73 -2.20
N LEU A 336 -15.97 -9.58 -2.20
CA LEU A 336 -14.67 -9.39 -1.58
C LEU A 336 -14.69 -9.87 -0.12
N GLY A 337 -13.75 -10.75 0.20
CA GLY A 337 -13.52 -11.29 1.53
C GLY A 337 -14.20 -12.63 1.83
N ASN A 338 -15.02 -13.15 0.92
CA ASN A 338 -15.80 -14.38 1.12
C ASN A 338 -14.93 -15.64 1.28
N TRP A 339 -13.70 -15.66 0.75
CA TRP A 339 -12.78 -16.80 0.84
C TRP A 339 -11.80 -16.69 2.01
N ILE A 340 -11.61 -15.49 2.58
CA ILE A 340 -10.64 -15.25 3.66
C ILE A 340 -11.25 -14.99 5.04
N GLY A 341 -12.54 -14.66 5.08
CA GLY A 341 -13.21 -14.19 6.27
C GLY A 341 -14.67 -14.60 6.34
N ALA A 342 -15.40 -13.88 7.19
CA ALA A 342 -16.84 -13.85 7.22
C ALA A 342 -17.30 -12.39 7.20
N GLU A 343 -18.56 -12.15 6.90
CA GLU A 343 -19.16 -10.82 7.02
C GLU A 343 -19.02 -10.30 8.47
N ALA A 344 -18.50 -9.09 8.62
CA ALA A 344 -18.34 -8.42 9.91
C ALA A 344 -19.54 -7.51 10.21
N LYS A 345 -19.68 -7.14 11.49
CA LYS A 345 -20.67 -6.14 11.90
C LYS A 345 -20.46 -4.85 11.09
N GLN A 346 -21.53 -4.39 10.45
CA GLN A 346 -21.51 -3.20 9.63
C GLN A 346 -21.15 -1.97 10.47
N VAL A 347 -20.13 -1.23 10.03
CA VAL A 347 -19.83 0.10 10.56
C VAL A 347 -20.91 1.05 10.06
N VAL A 348 -21.54 1.78 10.98
CA VAL A 348 -22.60 2.74 10.65
C VAL A 348 -21.95 4.03 10.14
N PRO A 349 -22.19 4.43 8.87
CA PRO A 349 -21.70 5.72 8.38
C PRO A 349 -22.30 6.87 9.19
N PRO A 350 -21.52 7.92 9.50
CA PRO A 350 -22.09 9.15 10.04
C PRO A 350 -22.96 9.85 8.99
N ASP A 351 -23.91 10.68 9.42
CA ASP A 351 -24.78 11.46 8.51
C ASP A 351 -23.96 12.31 7.51
N SER A 352 -22.76 12.75 7.91
CA SER A 352 -21.83 13.53 7.08
C SER A 352 -21.19 12.72 5.94
N ALA A 353 -21.28 11.38 5.95
CA ALA A 353 -20.71 10.53 4.91
C ALA A 353 -21.53 10.52 3.60
N GLY A 354 -22.76 11.03 3.61
CA GLY A 354 -23.66 10.99 2.46
C GLY A 354 -24.22 9.58 2.21
N ARG A 355 -24.58 9.28 0.95
CA ARG A 355 -25.23 8.00 0.60
C ARG A 355 -24.23 6.87 0.40
N VAL A 356 -23.87 6.22 1.50
CA VAL A 356 -22.83 5.19 1.55
C VAL A 356 -23.41 3.82 1.88
N SER A 357 -23.06 2.82 1.09
CA SER A 357 -23.20 1.41 1.47
C SER A 357 -21.88 0.92 2.05
N VAL A 358 -21.93 0.15 3.13
CA VAL A 358 -20.72 -0.37 3.78
C VAL A 358 -20.75 -1.88 3.83
N ARG A 359 -19.65 -2.51 3.41
CA ARG A 359 -19.39 -3.94 3.61
C ARG A 359 -18.28 -4.11 4.63
N GLY A 360 -18.49 -5.00 5.60
CA GLY A 360 -17.47 -5.37 6.59
C GLY A 360 -17.01 -6.82 6.39
N VAL A 361 -15.72 -7.08 6.54
CA VAL A 361 -15.15 -8.43 6.50
C VAL A 361 -14.25 -8.66 7.72
N ALA A 362 -14.45 -9.77 8.40
CA ALA A 362 -13.61 -10.23 9.48
C ALA A 362 -12.66 -11.31 8.97
N VAL A 363 -11.43 -10.91 8.61
CA VAL A 363 -10.39 -11.80 8.08
C VAL A 363 -9.92 -12.75 9.18
N ARG A 364 -9.85 -14.05 8.85
CA ARG A 364 -9.49 -15.09 9.81
C ARG A 364 -8.02 -14.97 10.23
N PRO A 365 -7.68 -15.24 11.51
CA PRO A 365 -6.30 -15.13 11.99
C PRO A 365 -5.26 -15.88 11.15
N PRO A 366 -5.49 -17.13 10.68
CA PRO A 366 -4.52 -17.82 9.83
C PRO A 366 -4.20 -17.09 8.52
N VAL A 367 -5.16 -16.35 7.95
CA VAL A 367 -4.93 -15.54 6.74
C VAL A 367 -4.14 -14.27 7.07
N VAL A 368 -4.37 -13.67 8.24
CA VAL A 368 -3.53 -12.55 8.70
C VAL A 368 -2.08 -13.01 8.93
N LEU A 369 -1.91 -14.21 9.49
CA LEU A 369 -0.60 -14.79 9.79
C LEU A 369 0.17 -15.25 8.54
N SER A 370 -0.49 -15.45 7.40
CA SER A 370 0.19 -15.75 6.14
C SER A 370 0.87 -14.53 5.51
N VAL A 371 0.60 -13.32 6.00
CA VAL A 371 1.21 -12.07 5.51
C VAL A 371 2.37 -11.67 6.42
N THR A 372 3.59 -11.64 5.90
CA THR A 372 4.80 -11.22 6.63
C THR A 372 5.31 -9.89 6.09
N PRO A 373 5.32 -8.81 6.90
CA PRO A 373 5.87 -7.53 6.46
C PRO A 373 7.40 -7.56 6.49
N VAL A 374 8.02 -6.95 5.47
CA VAL A 374 9.47 -6.82 5.34
C VAL A 374 9.79 -5.39 4.95
N ASN A 375 10.70 -4.76 5.70
CA ASN A 375 11.24 -3.47 5.31
C ASN A 375 12.16 -3.66 4.10
N LEU A 376 11.77 -3.12 2.95
CA LEU A 376 12.53 -3.26 1.72
C LEU A 376 12.30 -2.05 0.82
N ASN A 377 13.40 -1.43 0.40
CA ASN A 377 13.38 -0.50 -0.72
C ASN A 377 13.64 -1.25 -2.02
N ILE A 378 12.59 -1.49 -2.81
CA ILE A 378 12.70 -2.33 -4.01
C ILE A 378 13.69 -1.79 -5.06
N VAL A 379 13.98 -0.49 -5.05
CA VAL A 379 14.92 0.13 -5.99
C VAL A 379 16.37 -0.24 -5.65
N THR A 380 16.71 -0.25 -4.37
CA THR A 380 18.10 -0.39 -3.89
C THR A 380 18.39 -1.75 -3.25
N GLU A 381 17.35 -2.50 -2.89
CA GLU A 381 17.44 -3.73 -2.11
C GLU A 381 16.57 -4.84 -2.71
N ARG A 382 16.95 -6.08 -2.38
CA ARG A 382 16.15 -7.30 -2.59
C ARG A 382 16.27 -8.21 -1.38
N VAL A 383 15.35 -9.14 -1.19
CA VAL A 383 15.53 -10.21 -0.19
C VAL A 383 16.29 -11.39 -0.77
N ASP A 384 17.27 -11.89 -0.02
CA ASP A 384 17.91 -13.17 -0.35
C ASP A 384 17.05 -14.32 0.17
N VAL A 385 16.24 -14.88 -0.73
CA VAL A 385 15.27 -15.95 -0.42
C VAL A 385 15.80 -17.35 -0.76
N GLY A 386 16.99 -17.46 -1.38
CA GLY A 386 17.49 -18.71 -1.95
C GLY A 386 16.56 -19.32 -3.02
N ALA A 387 16.98 -20.40 -3.69
CA ALA A 387 16.20 -21.01 -4.78
C ALA A 387 14.83 -21.54 -4.33
N ALA A 388 14.74 -22.09 -3.11
CA ALA A 388 13.49 -22.62 -2.56
C ALA A 388 12.52 -21.53 -2.08
N GLY A 389 13.02 -20.30 -1.89
CA GLY A 389 12.22 -19.21 -1.35
C GLY A 389 11.71 -18.20 -2.37
N GLN A 390 12.05 -18.36 -3.65
CA GLN A 390 11.63 -17.46 -4.72
C GLN A 390 10.11 -17.39 -4.87
N PHE A 391 9.62 -16.23 -5.31
CA PHE A 391 8.20 -15.95 -5.46
C PHE A 391 7.65 -16.48 -6.78
N ASP A 392 6.42 -17.00 -6.74
CA ASP A 392 5.66 -17.37 -7.92
C ASP A 392 5.05 -16.15 -8.63
N LEU A 393 4.66 -15.16 -7.81
CA LEU A 393 3.97 -13.94 -8.22
C LEU A 393 4.49 -12.77 -7.38
N ILE A 394 4.77 -11.64 -8.01
CA ILE A 394 4.99 -10.36 -7.34
C ILE A 394 3.97 -9.34 -7.87
N VAL A 395 3.38 -8.55 -6.99
CA VAL A 395 2.45 -7.45 -7.32
C VAL A 395 3.09 -6.12 -6.92
N ALA A 396 3.07 -5.13 -7.81
CA ALA A 396 3.59 -3.79 -7.55
C ALA A 396 2.72 -2.74 -8.26
N THR A 397 1.57 -2.40 -7.67
CA THR A 397 0.61 -1.46 -8.27
C THR A 397 0.70 -0.08 -7.63
N ASN A 398 0.70 0.97 -8.46
CA ASN A 398 0.86 2.36 -8.04
C ASN A 398 2.18 2.66 -7.31
N ILE A 399 3.21 1.84 -7.54
CA ILE A 399 4.53 1.97 -6.91
C ILE A 399 5.56 2.50 -7.89
N LEU A 400 5.68 1.89 -9.07
CA LEU A 400 6.80 2.17 -9.97
C LEU A 400 6.73 3.57 -10.60
N LEU A 401 5.54 4.18 -10.62
CA LEU A 401 5.31 5.56 -11.06
C LEU A 401 5.99 6.64 -10.21
N TYR A 402 6.48 6.30 -9.01
CA TYR A 402 7.20 7.20 -8.10
C TYR A 402 8.71 7.27 -8.38
N TYR A 403 9.17 6.50 -9.35
CA TYR A 403 10.58 6.34 -9.66
C TYR A 403 10.86 6.80 -11.09
N ASP A 404 12.08 7.27 -11.33
CA ASP A 404 12.53 7.57 -12.68
C ASP A 404 12.85 6.29 -13.48
N VAL A 405 13.21 6.42 -14.75
CA VAL A 405 13.48 5.27 -15.64
C VAL A 405 14.66 4.42 -15.15
N PHE A 406 15.70 5.05 -14.58
CA PHE A 406 16.86 4.32 -14.08
C PHE A 406 16.49 3.54 -12.82
N GLU A 407 15.82 4.18 -11.87
CA GLU A 407 15.31 3.56 -10.66
C GLU A 407 14.30 2.42 -10.95
N GLN A 408 13.39 2.61 -11.92
CA GLN A 408 12.49 1.55 -12.38
C GLN A 408 13.26 0.35 -12.94
N SER A 409 14.38 0.58 -13.62
CA SER A 409 15.24 -0.49 -14.15
C SER A 409 15.93 -1.26 -13.01
N LEU A 410 16.40 -0.56 -11.97
CA LEU A 410 16.94 -1.22 -10.77
C LEU A 410 15.88 -2.07 -10.06
N ALA A 411 14.67 -1.51 -9.88
CA ALA A 411 13.54 -2.23 -9.28
C ALA A 411 13.17 -3.48 -10.10
N ALA A 412 13.14 -3.40 -11.43
CA ALA A 412 12.86 -4.54 -12.30
C ALA A 412 13.89 -5.67 -12.12
N VAL A 413 15.18 -5.34 -11.99
CA VAL A 413 16.25 -6.33 -11.71
C VAL A 413 16.09 -6.97 -10.34
N ASN A 414 15.80 -6.19 -9.29
CA ASN A 414 15.54 -6.73 -7.96
C ASN A 414 14.30 -7.62 -7.94
N ILE A 415 13.19 -7.19 -8.55
CA ILE A 415 11.97 -8.01 -8.69
C ILE A 415 12.29 -9.33 -9.39
N ALA A 416 12.98 -9.28 -10.53
CA ALA A 416 13.33 -10.47 -11.27
C ALA A 416 14.23 -11.42 -10.47
N SER A 417 15.16 -10.90 -9.68
CA SER A 417 16.02 -11.75 -8.85
C SER A 417 15.25 -12.54 -7.78
N MET A 418 14.15 -11.97 -7.26
CA MET A 418 13.29 -12.58 -6.26
C MET A 418 12.25 -13.55 -6.84
N LEU A 419 11.87 -13.37 -8.11
CA LEU A 419 10.98 -14.29 -8.82
C LEU A 419 11.67 -15.61 -9.16
N ARG A 420 10.92 -16.72 -9.12
CA ARG A 420 11.40 -18.00 -9.69
C ARG A 420 11.43 -17.92 -11.22
N PRO A 421 12.21 -18.75 -11.93
CA PRO A 421 12.12 -18.87 -13.37
C PRO A 421 10.67 -19.11 -13.82
N GLY A 422 10.18 -18.31 -14.78
CA GLY A 422 8.79 -18.33 -15.24
C GLY A 422 7.76 -17.72 -14.29
N GLY A 423 8.17 -17.18 -13.14
CA GLY A 423 7.31 -16.41 -12.23
C GLY A 423 6.91 -15.06 -12.81
N PHE A 424 5.88 -14.44 -12.25
CA PHE A 424 5.22 -13.28 -12.83
C PHE A 424 5.28 -12.03 -11.96
N LEU A 425 5.41 -10.86 -12.60
CA LEU A 425 5.13 -9.55 -12.02
C LEU A 425 3.82 -9.01 -12.59
N LEU A 426 2.93 -8.54 -11.72
CA LEU A 426 1.76 -7.74 -12.06
C LEU A 426 1.94 -6.30 -11.59
N THR A 427 1.75 -5.35 -12.50
CA THR A 427 1.83 -3.92 -12.19
C THR A 427 0.91 -3.13 -13.11
N ASN A 428 0.34 -2.03 -12.62
CA ASN A 428 -0.38 -1.06 -13.45
C ASN A 428 0.52 0.10 -13.95
N ASN A 429 1.85 -0.06 -13.81
CA ASN A 429 2.84 0.86 -14.33
C ASN A 429 3.71 0.15 -15.36
N ARG A 430 3.69 0.63 -16.61
CA ARG A 430 4.55 0.09 -17.65
C ARG A 430 6.01 0.37 -17.31
N ILE A 431 6.82 -0.68 -17.22
CA ILE A 431 8.27 -0.56 -17.06
C ILE A 431 8.94 -0.48 -18.43
N PHE A 432 10.10 0.19 -18.49
CA PHE A 432 10.94 0.20 -19.67
C PHE A 432 11.68 -1.14 -19.81
N GLU A 433 11.38 -1.88 -20.88
CA GLU A 433 12.08 -3.13 -21.22
C GLU A 433 13.37 -2.80 -21.97
N LEU A 434 14.50 -2.86 -21.26
CA LEU A 434 15.82 -2.70 -21.85
C LEU A 434 16.24 -3.96 -22.63
N PRO A 435 17.17 -3.86 -23.59
CA PRO A 435 17.83 -5.03 -24.16
C PRO A 435 18.38 -5.92 -23.05
N ASN A 436 17.98 -7.20 -23.02
CA ASN A 436 18.29 -8.17 -21.96
C ASN A 436 17.60 -7.92 -20.60
N SER A 437 16.46 -7.21 -20.59
CA SER A 437 15.60 -7.12 -19.40
C SER A 437 15.28 -8.54 -18.89
N PRO A 438 15.46 -8.81 -17.59
CA PRO A 438 15.14 -10.11 -17.02
C PRO A 438 13.62 -10.36 -16.91
N LEU A 439 12.81 -9.33 -17.18
CA LEU A 439 11.36 -9.37 -17.26
C LEU A 439 10.94 -9.04 -18.70
N GLY A 440 10.12 -9.92 -19.29
CA GLY A 440 9.50 -9.69 -20.60
C GLY A 440 7.98 -9.56 -20.48
N GLY A 441 7.40 -8.59 -21.17
CA GLY A 441 5.95 -8.43 -21.24
C GLY A 441 5.28 -9.61 -21.96
N VAL A 442 4.30 -10.25 -21.31
CA VAL A 442 3.59 -11.43 -21.86
C VAL A 442 2.09 -11.19 -22.06
N GLY A 443 1.56 -10.06 -21.57
CA GLY A 443 0.16 -9.69 -21.76
C GLY A 443 -0.23 -8.50 -20.91
N PHE A 444 -1.51 -8.13 -20.99
CA PHE A 444 -2.11 -7.12 -20.12
C PHE A 444 -3.62 -7.34 -20.02
N THR A 445 -4.25 -6.70 -19.04
CA THR A 445 -5.70 -6.62 -18.89
C THR A 445 -6.10 -5.20 -18.59
N ASP A 446 -7.13 -4.73 -19.29
CA ASP A 446 -7.79 -3.46 -19.00
C ASP A 446 -8.98 -3.73 -18.07
N SER A 447 -9.22 -2.84 -17.10
CA SER A 447 -10.37 -2.92 -16.21
C SER A 447 -11.02 -1.56 -16.10
N THR A 448 -12.32 -1.49 -16.39
CA THR A 448 -13.11 -0.27 -16.24
C THR A 448 -13.81 -0.27 -14.88
N TYR A 449 -13.51 0.73 -14.07
CA TYR A 449 -14.06 0.88 -12.72
C TYR A 449 -15.31 1.73 -12.71
N MET A 450 -15.31 2.82 -13.48
CA MET A 450 -16.40 3.78 -13.51
C MET A 450 -16.54 4.40 -14.89
N SER A 451 -17.74 4.89 -15.20
CA SER A 451 -17.99 5.77 -16.35
C SER A 451 -18.35 7.15 -15.83
N LEU A 452 -17.46 8.12 -16.01
CA LEU A 452 -17.62 9.48 -15.51
C LEU A 452 -18.18 10.41 -16.61
N PRO A 453 -19.32 11.10 -16.37
CA PRO A 453 -19.88 12.03 -17.34
C PRO A 453 -18.86 13.11 -17.77
N GLY A 454 -18.65 13.26 -19.07
CA GLY A 454 -17.74 14.27 -19.64
C GLY A 454 -16.24 13.92 -19.56
N ILE A 455 -15.86 12.83 -18.88
CA ILE A 455 -14.48 12.34 -18.79
C ILE A 455 -14.32 11.03 -19.58
N GLY A 456 -15.33 10.15 -19.54
CA GLY A 456 -15.29 8.83 -20.15
C GLY A 456 -15.06 7.72 -19.11
N ASP A 457 -14.68 6.54 -19.59
CA ASP A 457 -14.40 5.39 -18.73
C ASP A 457 -13.06 5.58 -17.99
N THR A 458 -13.08 5.34 -16.68
CA THR A 458 -11.88 5.34 -15.84
C THR A 458 -11.57 3.93 -15.37
N GLY A 459 -10.29 3.60 -15.33
CA GLY A 459 -9.81 2.25 -15.16
C GLY A 459 -8.29 2.18 -15.08
N ASP A 460 -7.76 0.98 -14.84
CA ASP A 460 -6.34 0.70 -14.99
C ASP A 460 -6.09 -0.36 -16.05
N ARG A 461 -4.88 -0.33 -16.60
CA ARG A 461 -4.27 -1.45 -17.30
C ARG A 461 -3.29 -2.15 -16.37
N VAL A 462 -3.53 -3.43 -16.07
CA VAL A 462 -2.55 -4.29 -15.39
C VAL A 462 -1.74 -5.05 -16.43
N ILE A 463 -0.42 -4.88 -16.40
CA ILE A 463 0.52 -5.50 -17.32
C ILE A 463 1.15 -6.71 -16.64
N TRP A 464 1.35 -7.77 -17.42
CA TRP A 464 1.91 -9.03 -16.99
C TRP A 464 3.32 -9.17 -17.52
N TYR A 465 4.29 -9.26 -16.63
CA TYR A 465 5.68 -9.54 -16.97
C TYR A 465 6.06 -10.92 -16.48
N GLN A 466 6.80 -11.67 -17.28
CA GLN A 466 7.34 -12.97 -16.91
C GLN A 466 8.86 -12.89 -16.78
N LYS A 467 9.40 -13.49 -15.72
CA LYS A 467 10.84 -13.72 -15.59
C LYS A 467 11.30 -14.72 -16.65
N GLN A 468 12.25 -14.27 -17.48
CA GLN A 468 12.87 -15.07 -18.54
C GLN A 468 13.86 -16.10 -18.00
#